data_AF-A0A3L9L7X9-F1
#
_entry.id   AF-A0A3L9L7X9-F1
#
_cell.length_a   1.000
_cell.length_b   1.000
_cell.length_c   1.000
_cell.angle_alpha   90.00
_cell.angle_beta   90.00
_cell.angle_gamma   90.00
#
_symmetry.space_group_name_H-M   'P 1'
#
loop_
_entity.id
_entity.type
_entity.pdbx_description
1 polymer ?
#
loop_
_entity_poly.entity_id
_entity_poly.type
_entity_poly.pdbx_seq_one_letter_code
_entity_poly.pdbx_strand_id
1 'polypeptide(L)'
;MAARSAATPTGRARIPVLATYTDERGLQLPLPQAQMRESFTGLQLLAGHILGTADNVLEEYEQDFTIMQLGPSAFEIEIRAIKRRQNRLRGRAAVKNQLLAVGILDSFTEVLIGLGEVGCFLANHPDAEVRFVDGAYGPYYEVVQGGTAVLALEAQLMELLLSPEGVEILRVLVANQKQPGVAYCTLTKQVPGVQHMRRTVIPTSRPLRDFADGAQLPLDLRSLEQARARVDESRSAQWSSKPRPSNSFTVWEQL
;
A
#
# COMPACT_ATOMS: atom_id res chain seq x y z
N MET A 1 12.20 -34.60 13.66
CA MET A 1 10.89 -34.58 12.98
C MET A 1 9.89 -33.92 13.92
N ALA A 2 9.72 -32.59 13.81
CA ALA A 2 8.77 -31.86 14.64
C ALA A 2 7.40 -31.89 13.96
N ALA A 3 6.38 -32.28 14.72
CA ALA A 3 4.99 -32.35 14.30
C ALA A 3 4.54 -30.98 13.76
N ARG A 4 4.09 -30.97 12.49
CA ARG A 4 3.32 -29.86 11.94
C ARG A 4 2.05 -29.76 12.76
N SER A 5 1.99 -28.77 13.64
CA SER A 5 0.74 -28.35 14.27
C SER A 5 -0.26 -28.07 13.14
N ALA A 6 -1.30 -28.88 13.06
CA ALA A 6 -2.42 -28.66 12.17
C ALA A 6 -3.04 -27.32 12.58
N ALA A 7 -2.81 -26.29 11.77
CA ALA A 7 -3.47 -25.02 11.93
C ALA A 7 -4.98 -25.25 11.78
N THR A 8 -5.70 -25.22 12.90
CA THR A 8 -7.15 -25.10 12.93
C THR A 8 -7.53 -23.93 12.02
N PRO A 9 -8.46 -24.09 11.06
CA PRO A 9 -8.93 -22.97 10.24
C PRO A 9 -9.77 -22.06 11.12
N THR A 10 -9.14 -21.17 11.87
CA THR A 10 -9.82 -20.00 12.43
C THR A 10 -10.29 -19.19 11.22
N GLY A 11 -11.61 -18.96 11.09
CA GLY A 11 -12.24 -18.24 9.97
C GLY A 11 -11.89 -16.76 9.88
N ARG A 12 -10.60 -16.42 9.94
CA ARG A 12 -10.02 -15.10 9.79
C ARG A 12 -8.99 -15.18 8.67
N ALA A 13 -9.27 -14.52 7.55
CA ALA A 13 -8.28 -14.27 6.52
C ALA A 13 -7.28 -13.23 7.03
N ARG A 14 -5.97 -13.45 6.81
CA ARG A 14 -4.90 -12.55 7.25
C ARG A 14 -3.80 -12.47 6.20
N ILE A 15 -3.24 -11.28 6.04
CA ILE A 15 -2.05 -11.03 5.22
C ILE A 15 -1.00 -10.38 6.13
N PRO A 16 0.08 -11.10 6.50
CA PRO A 16 1.17 -10.53 7.28
C PRO A 16 2.14 -9.74 6.39
N VAL A 17 2.48 -8.54 6.85
CA VAL A 17 3.54 -7.69 6.27
C VAL A 17 4.58 -7.40 7.35
N LEU A 18 5.80 -7.84 7.12
CA LEU A 18 6.94 -7.58 8.00
C LEU A 18 7.64 -6.29 7.58
N ALA A 19 7.60 -5.25 8.41
CA ALA A 19 8.41 -4.04 8.27
C ALA A 19 9.69 -4.19 9.09
N THR A 20 10.86 -3.96 8.47
CA THR A 20 12.17 -4.01 9.14
C THR A 20 12.98 -2.75 8.83
N TYR A 21 13.48 -2.07 9.86
CA TYR A 21 14.34 -0.90 9.71
C TYR A 21 15.81 -1.27 9.88
N THR A 22 16.65 -0.76 8.99
CA THR A 22 18.02 -1.24 8.83
C THR A 22 18.99 -0.08 8.66
N ASP A 23 20.19 -0.23 9.22
CA ASP A 23 21.29 0.74 9.08
C ASP A 23 22.05 0.57 7.75
N GLU A 24 23.03 1.43 7.51
CA GLU A 24 23.88 1.42 6.31
C GLU A 24 24.70 0.12 6.15
N ARG A 25 24.85 -0.66 7.22
CA ARG A 25 25.61 -1.91 7.26
C ARG A 25 24.72 -3.14 7.09
N GLY A 26 23.41 -2.95 6.93
CA GLY A 26 22.47 -4.06 6.81
C GLY A 26 22.03 -4.65 8.17
N LEU A 27 22.29 -3.96 9.28
CA LEU A 27 21.93 -4.42 10.63
C LEU A 27 20.61 -3.79 11.10
N GLN A 28 19.81 -4.57 11.82
CA GLN A 28 18.56 -4.06 12.41
C GLN A 28 18.87 -2.98 13.45
N LEU A 29 18.27 -1.79 13.28
CA LEU A 29 18.53 -0.64 14.15
C LEU A 29 17.41 -0.49 15.18
N PRO A 30 17.67 -0.66 16.49
CA PRO A 30 16.60 -0.65 17.51
C PRO A 30 15.89 0.71 17.51
N LEU A 31 14.57 0.71 17.30
CA LEU A 31 13.78 1.95 17.25
C LEU A 31 13.14 2.26 18.61
N PRO A 32 13.08 3.55 19.03
CA PRO A 32 12.37 3.97 20.24
C PRO A 32 10.86 3.70 20.17
N GLN A 33 10.27 3.12 21.23
CA GLN A 33 8.86 2.71 21.25
C GLN A 33 7.83 3.81 20.96
N ALA A 34 8.11 5.06 21.32
CA ALA A 34 7.18 6.17 21.10
C ALA A 34 6.99 6.48 19.60
N GLN A 35 8.07 6.50 18.83
CA GLN A 35 8.05 6.82 17.39
C GLN A 35 7.42 5.68 16.58
N MET A 36 7.56 4.44 17.09
CA MET A 36 6.87 3.30 16.50
C MET A 36 5.35 3.48 16.51
N ARG A 37 4.77 4.01 17.60
CA ARG A 37 3.32 4.27 17.72
C ARG A 37 2.82 5.33 16.74
N GLU A 38 3.65 6.30 16.39
CA GLU A 38 3.29 7.33 15.41
C GLU A 38 3.10 6.69 14.04
N SER A 39 4.11 5.99 13.49
CA SER A 39 3.98 5.34 12.18
C SER A 39 2.83 4.32 12.10
N PHE A 40 2.45 3.70 13.22
CA PHE A 40 1.28 2.82 13.28
C PHE A 40 -0.04 3.56 13.19
N THR A 41 -0.16 4.70 13.88
CA THR A 41 -1.31 5.59 13.73
C THR A 41 -1.45 6.03 12.27
N GLY A 42 -0.33 6.39 11.62
CA GLY A 42 -0.31 6.74 10.21
C GLY A 42 -0.82 5.63 9.30
N LEU A 43 -0.42 4.38 9.54
CA LEU A 43 -0.91 3.24 8.75
C LEU A 43 -2.42 2.99 8.93
N GLN A 44 -2.93 3.13 10.16
CA GLN A 44 -4.36 3.00 10.44
C GLN A 44 -5.17 4.11 9.77
N LEU A 45 -4.67 5.35 9.80
CA LEU A 45 -5.28 6.48 9.12
C LEU A 45 -5.25 6.29 7.60
N LEU A 46 -4.12 5.84 7.03
CA LEU A 46 -3.98 5.57 5.59
C LEU A 46 -4.97 4.52 5.13
N ALA A 47 -5.08 3.44 5.88
CA ALA A 47 -6.07 2.41 5.63
C ALA A 47 -7.49 2.99 5.67
N GLY A 48 -7.84 3.72 6.74
CA GLY A 48 -9.15 4.38 6.83
C GLY A 48 -9.43 5.33 5.67
N HIS A 49 -8.44 6.08 5.23
CA HIS A 49 -8.54 7.08 4.16
C HIS A 49 -8.74 6.42 2.77
N ILE A 50 -8.05 5.32 2.49
CA ILE A 50 -8.26 4.51 1.27
C ILE A 50 -9.61 3.78 1.31
N LEU A 51 -10.00 3.26 2.47
CA LEU A 51 -11.24 2.49 2.60
C LEU A 51 -12.48 3.37 2.61
N GLY A 52 -12.39 4.58 3.17
CA GLY A 52 -13.46 5.57 3.13
C GLY A 52 -13.71 6.13 1.73
N THR A 53 -12.79 5.93 0.79
CA THR A 53 -12.94 6.32 -0.62
C THR A 53 -13.28 5.15 -1.54
N ALA A 54 -13.05 3.92 -1.09
CA ALA A 54 -13.45 2.68 -1.77
C ALA A 54 -14.89 2.30 -1.39
N ASP A 55 -15.87 3.12 -1.82
CA ASP A 55 -17.28 2.74 -1.72
C ASP A 55 -17.49 1.38 -2.42
N ASN A 56 -18.00 0.39 -1.67
CA ASN A 56 -18.50 -0.93 -2.08
C ASN A 56 -17.61 -2.19 -1.89
N VAL A 57 -16.27 -2.13 -1.86
CA VAL A 57 -15.50 -3.41 -1.92
C VAL A 57 -15.55 -4.21 -0.60
N LEU A 58 -15.77 -3.53 0.54
CA LEU A 58 -15.68 -4.14 1.87
C LEU A 58 -16.90 -3.83 2.77
N GLU A 59 -18.03 -3.44 2.20
CA GLU A 59 -19.24 -3.04 2.96
C GLU A 59 -19.74 -4.14 3.93
N GLU A 60 -19.51 -5.41 3.59
CA GLU A 60 -19.84 -6.58 4.42
C GLU A 60 -18.79 -6.95 5.47
N TYR A 61 -17.63 -6.29 5.51
CA TYR A 61 -16.48 -6.65 6.34
C TYR A 61 -16.03 -5.48 7.23
N GLU A 62 -15.90 -5.74 8.53
CA GLU A 62 -15.08 -4.91 9.41
C GLU A 62 -13.61 -5.20 9.16
N GLN A 63 -12.80 -4.15 9.11
CA GLN A 63 -11.36 -4.30 8.92
C GLN A 63 -10.66 -3.99 10.23
N ASP A 64 -9.74 -4.86 10.60
CA ASP A 64 -8.95 -4.76 11.81
C ASP A 64 -7.47 -4.87 11.45
N PHE A 65 -6.66 -4.00 12.06
CA PHE A 65 -5.21 -3.99 11.90
C PHE A 65 -4.61 -4.40 13.24
N THR A 66 -3.93 -5.54 13.26
CA THR A 66 -3.14 -5.93 14.43
C THR A 66 -1.67 -5.78 14.10
N ILE A 67 -0.90 -5.21 15.02
CA ILE A 67 0.54 -5.05 14.86
C ILE A 67 1.22 -5.81 15.98
N MET A 68 2.14 -6.69 15.62
CA MET A 68 2.96 -7.46 16.55
C MET A 68 4.42 -7.05 16.38
N GLN A 69 5.04 -6.61 17.47
CA GLN A 69 6.48 -6.39 17.50
C GLN A 69 7.18 -7.75 17.55
N LEU A 70 7.93 -8.10 16.50
CA LEU A 70 8.68 -9.35 16.41
C LEU A 70 10.15 -9.19 16.84
N GLY A 71 10.64 -7.96 16.90
CA GLY A 71 12.01 -7.65 17.32
C GLY A 71 12.22 -6.17 17.61
N PRO A 72 13.47 -5.74 17.89
CA PRO A 72 13.79 -4.35 18.22
C PRO A 72 13.43 -3.34 17.11
N SER A 73 13.33 -3.82 15.87
CA SER A 73 13.19 -3.01 14.65
C SER A 73 12.28 -3.66 13.61
N ALA A 74 11.55 -4.70 14.01
CA ALA A 74 10.79 -5.58 13.13
C ALA A 74 9.34 -5.72 13.62
N PHE A 75 8.39 -5.49 12.71
CA PHE A 75 6.96 -5.48 13.01
C PHE A 75 6.20 -6.30 12.00
N GLU A 76 5.34 -7.19 12.47
CA GLU A 76 4.35 -7.82 11.63
C GLU A 76 3.04 -7.04 11.73
N ILE A 77 2.60 -6.51 10.61
CA ILE A 77 1.29 -5.91 10.43
C ILE A 77 0.39 -7.00 9.86
N GLU A 78 -0.65 -7.36 10.59
CA GLU A 78 -1.72 -8.23 10.12
C GLU A 78 -2.92 -7.38 9.73
N ILE A 79 -3.26 -7.41 8.44
CA ILE A 79 -4.51 -6.86 7.93
C ILE A 79 -5.57 -7.96 7.96
N ARG A 80 -6.68 -7.70 8.66
CA ARG A 80 -7.77 -8.65 8.89
C ARG A 80 -9.08 -8.10 8.35
N ALA A 81 -9.86 -8.96 7.71
CA ALA A 81 -11.26 -8.69 7.37
C ALA A 81 -12.15 -9.65 8.17
N ILE A 82 -13.13 -9.09 8.87
CA ILE A 82 -14.09 -9.78 9.74
C ILE A 82 -15.47 -9.56 9.14
N LYS A 83 -16.12 -10.62 8.67
CA LYS A 83 -17.46 -10.50 8.08
C LYS A 83 -18.49 -10.06 9.14
N ARG A 84 -19.23 -8.97 8.89
CA ARG A 84 -20.23 -8.38 9.80
C ARG A 84 -21.38 -9.33 10.12
N ARG A 85 -21.78 -10.20 9.18
CA ARG A 85 -22.79 -11.25 9.39
C ARG A 85 -22.19 -12.64 9.18
N GLN A 86 -21.96 -13.37 10.28
CA GLN A 86 -21.59 -14.78 10.23
C GLN A 86 -22.84 -15.65 10.04
N ASN A 87 -23.28 -15.83 8.80
CA ASN A 87 -24.09 -17.00 8.50
C ASN A 87 -23.17 -18.23 8.65
N ARG A 88 -23.59 -19.23 9.44
CA ARG A 88 -22.87 -20.51 9.59
C ARG A 88 -22.88 -21.27 8.26
N LEU A 89 -22.02 -20.86 7.34
CA LEU A 89 -21.77 -21.58 6.11
C LEU A 89 -20.91 -22.80 6.46
N ARG A 90 -21.38 -24.00 6.10
CA ARG A 90 -20.64 -25.25 6.23
C ARG A 90 -20.15 -25.68 4.84
N GLY A 91 -18.97 -26.31 4.77
CA GLY A 91 -18.46 -26.92 3.54
C GLY A 91 -17.91 -25.94 2.50
N ARG A 92 -18.12 -26.24 1.21
CA ARG A 92 -17.50 -25.56 0.06
C ARG A 92 -17.74 -24.04 0.02
N ALA A 93 -18.91 -23.57 0.45
CA ALA A 93 -19.24 -22.15 0.49
C ALA A 93 -18.39 -21.37 1.51
N ALA A 94 -18.02 -21.99 2.63
CA ALA A 94 -17.13 -21.36 3.61
C ALA A 94 -15.70 -21.22 3.05
N VAL A 95 -15.23 -22.22 2.31
CA VAL A 95 -13.92 -22.18 1.64
C VAL A 95 -13.89 -21.11 0.55
N LYS A 96 -14.94 -21.02 -0.28
CA LYS A 96 -15.08 -19.97 -1.31
C LYS A 96 -15.00 -18.57 -0.70
N ASN A 97 -15.77 -18.30 0.36
CA ASN A 97 -15.77 -17.00 1.01
C ASN A 97 -14.43 -16.68 1.68
N GLN A 98 -13.76 -17.69 2.24
CA GLN A 98 -12.43 -17.51 2.82
C GLN A 98 -11.40 -17.13 1.75
N LEU A 99 -11.41 -17.80 0.59
CA LEU A 99 -10.51 -17.48 -0.53
C LEU A 99 -10.79 -16.08 -1.09
N LEU A 100 -12.05 -15.70 -1.22
CA LEU A 100 -12.45 -14.37 -1.65
C LEU A 100 -11.99 -13.30 -0.67
N ALA A 101 -12.18 -13.51 0.64
CA ALA A 101 -11.68 -12.60 1.67
C ALA A 101 -10.15 -12.48 1.65
N VAL A 102 -9.42 -13.58 1.46
CA VAL A 102 -7.95 -13.54 1.28
C VAL A 102 -7.57 -12.75 0.05
N GLY A 103 -8.23 -12.97 -1.10
CA GLY A 103 -7.95 -12.25 -2.34
C GLY A 103 -8.18 -10.74 -2.23
N ILE A 104 -9.28 -10.33 -1.58
CA ILE A 104 -9.57 -8.91 -1.34
C ILE A 104 -8.53 -8.29 -0.40
N LEU A 105 -8.21 -8.96 0.71
CA LEU A 105 -7.18 -8.48 1.64
C LEU A 105 -5.81 -8.39 0.98
N ASP A 106 -5.46 -9.37 0.14
CA ASP A 106 -4.20 -9.40 -0.58
C ASP A 106 -4.07 -8.19 -1.52
N SER A 107 -5.12 -7.92 -2.31
CA SER A 107 -5.21 -6.78 -3.21
C SER A 107 -5.18 -5.45 -2.45
N PHE A 108 -5.93 -5.34 -1.36
CA PHE A 108 -5.93 -4.14 -0.53
C PHE A 108 -4.56 -3.87 0.11
N THR A 109 -3.87 -4.93 0.55
CA THR A 109 -2.50 -4.83 1.06
C THR A 109 -1.54 -4.33 -0.03
N GLU A 110 -1.68 -4.78 -1.28
CA GLU A 110 -0.86 -4.28 -2.40
C GLU A 110 -1.11 -2.80 -2.67
N VAL A 111 -2.37 -2.35 -2.62
CA VAL A 111 -2.71 -0.93 -2.77
C VAL A 111 -2.06 -0.08 -1.68
N LEU A 112 -2.13 -0.53 -0.41
CA LEU A 112 -1.47 0.15 0.71
C LEU A 112 0.05 0.24 0.52
N ILE A 113 0.70 -0.87 0.16
CA ILE A 113 2.15 -0.90 -0.08
C ILE A 113 2.52 0.01 -1.24
N GLY A 114 1.80 -0.06 -2.36
CA GLY A 114 2.06 0.76 -3.55
C GLY A 114 1.88 2.25 -3.27
N LEU A 115 0.84 2.64 -2.52
CA LEU A 115 0.61 4.03 -2.14
C LEU A 115 1.73 4.56 -1.23
N GLY A 116 2.12 3.78 -0.21
CA GLY A 116 3.22 4.12 0.67
C GLY A 116 4.56 4.19 -0.07
N GLU A 117 4.82 3.29 -1.01
CA GLU A 117 5.99 3.27 -1.88
C GLU A 117 6.07 4.54 -2.74
N VAL A 118 4.98 4.92 -3.41
CA VAL A 118 4.90 6.15 -4.20
C VAL A 118 5.12 7.39 -3.33
N GLY A 119 4.44 7.49 -2.19
CA GLY A 119 4.61 8.63 -1.28
C GLY A 119 6.05 8.77 -0.78
N CYS A 120 6.65 7.67 -0.34
CA CYS A 120 8.05 7.68 0.08
C CYS A 120 9.01 7.98 -1.08
N PHE A 121 8.69 7.53 -2.29
CA PHE A 121 9.47 7.84 -3.47
C PHE A 121 9.45 9.34 -3.77
N LEU A 122 8.27 9.97 -3.77
CA LEU A 122 8.14 11.42 -3.99
C LEU A 122 8.87 12.22 -2.90
N ALA A 123 8.82 11.79 -1.65
CA ALA A 123 9.56 12.42 -0.55
C ALA A 123 11.09 12.29 -0.69
N ASN A 124 11.57 11.19 -1.28
CA ASN A 124 13.00 10.97 -1.51
C ASN A 124 13.56 11.72 -2.74
N HIS A 125 12.70 12.04 -3.71
CA HIS A 125 13.12 12.53 -5.03
C HIS A 125 12.45 13.87 -5.34
N PRO A 126 13.05 14.99 -4.88
CA PRO A 126 12.49 16.33 -5.07
C PRO A 126 12.45 16.78 -6.54
N ASP A 127 13.19 16.09 -7.41
CA ASP A 127 13.24 16.28 -8.86
C ASP A 127 12.23 15.41 -9.62
N ALA A 128 11.42 14.62 -8.92
CA ALA A 128 10.41 13.78 -9.55
C ALA A 128 9.31 14.62 -10.21
N GLU A 129 8.93 14.21 -11.41
CA GLU A 129 7.82 14.80 -12.17
C GLU A 129 6.65 13.81 -12.23
N VAL A 130 5.48 14.31 -12.63
CA VAL A 130 4.29 13.49 -12.86
C VAL A 130 3.75 13.69 -14.26
N ARG A 131 3.32 12.58 -14.86
CA ARG A 131 2.70 12.54 -16.18
C ARG A 131 1.35 11.85 -16.08
N PHE A 132 0.30 12.49 -16.58
CA PHE A 132 -1.02 11.87 -16.65
C PHE A 132 -1.14 10.95 -17.87
N VAL A 133 -1.78 9.80 -17.70
CA VAL A 133 -2.08 8.85 -18.77
C VAL A 133 -3.53 8.38 -18.68
N ASP A 134 -4.26 8.49 -19.79
CA ASP A 134 -5.57 7.87 -19.94
C ASP A 134 -5.41 6.43 -20.44
N GLY A 135 -5.35 5.49 -19.50
CA GLY A 135 -5.08 4.08 -19.76
C GLY A 135 -6.33 3.28 -20.11
N ALA A 136 -6.12 2.08 -20.68
CA ALA A 136 -7.23 1.18 -21.04
C ALA A 136 -8.07 0.70 -19.85
N TYR A 137 -7.49 0.67 -18.65
CA TYR A 137 -8.13 0.26 -17.39
C TYR A 137 -8.49 1.45 -16.49
N GLY A 138 -8.43 2.68 -17.01
CA GLY A 138 -8.69 3.91 -16.28
C GLY A 138 -7.49 4.86 -16.27
N PRO A 139 -7.71 6.10 -15.80
CA PRO A 139 -6.67 7.12 -15.74
C PRO A 139 -5.69 6.86 -14.59
N TYR A 140 -4.41 7.12 -14.84
CA TYR A 140 -3.35 6.99 -13.84
C TYR A 140 -2.26 8.05 -14.03
N TYR A 141 -1.47 8.27 -12.99
CA TYR A 141 -0.27 9.09 -13.06
C TYR A 141 0.98 8.21 -13.07
N GLU A 142 1.90 8.50 -13.98
CA GLU A 142 3.27 7.99 -13.96
C GLU A 142 4.15 8.98 -13.20
N VAL A 143 4.91 8.49 -12.22
CA VAL A 143 6.00 9.24 -11.60
C VAL A 143 7.24 9.06 -12.48
N VAL A 144 7.83 10.19 -12.90
CA VAL A 144 8.94 10.24 -13.85
C VAL A 144 10.18 10.77 -13.15
N GLN A 145 11.29 10.07 -13.31
CA GLN A 145 12.60 10.50 -12.83
C GLN A 145 13.62 10.38 -13.95
N GLY A 146 14.37 11.45 -14.22
CA GLY A 146 15.35 11.47 -15.31
C GLY A 146 14.74 11.14 -16.69
N GLY A 147 13.49 11.57 -16.93
CA GLY A 147 12.74 11.29 -18.16
C GLY A 147 12.17 9.87 -18.28
N THR A 148 12.38 9.00 -17.28
CA THR A 148 11.89 7.61 -17.29
C THR A 148 10.76 7.43 -16.28
N ALA A 149 9.68 6.76 -16.67
CA ALA A 149 8.62 6.38 -15.74
C ALA A 149 9.11 5.26 -14.81
N VAL A 150 9.06 5.50 -13.50
CA VAL A 150 9.59 4.59 -12.48
C VAL A 150 8.50 3.96 -11.61
N LEU A 151 7.41 4.69 -11.38
CA LEU A 151 6.23 4.22 -10.65
C LEU A 151 4.96 4.70 -11.37
N ALA A 152 3.86 4.02 -11.13
CA ALA A 152 2.55 4.43 -11.61
C ALA A 152 1.49 4.15 -10.55
N LEU A 153 0.49 5.03 -10.47
CA LEU A 153 -0.60 4.93 -9.50
C LEU A 153 -1.89 5.46 -10.11
N GLU A 154 -3.01 4.79 -9.84
CA GLU A 154 -4.34 5.23 -10.27
C GLU A 154 -4.59 6.70 -9.90
N ALA A 155 -5.26 7.44 -10.78
CA ALA A 155 -5.36 8.88 -10.65
C ALA A 155 -6.01 9.30 -9.32
N GLN A 156 -7.10 8.63 -8.94
CA GLN A 156 -7.80 8.89 -7.68
C GLN A 156 -6.91 8.63 -6.46
N LEU A 157 -6.09 7.57 -6.48
CA LEU A 157 -5.19 7.25 -5.37
C LEU A 157 -4.02 8.25 -5.28
N MET A 158 -3.51 8.74 -6.41
CA MET A 158 -2.50 9.80 -6.43
C MET A 158 -3.06 11.13 -5.90
N GLU A 159 -4.27 11.50 -6.31
CA GLU A 159 -4.96 12.69 -5.79
C GLU A 159 -5.22 12.56 -4.28
N LEU A 160 -5.63 11.38 -3.83
CA LEU A 160 -5.81 11.08 -2.41
C LEU A 160 -4.50 11.27 -1.64
N LEU A 161 -3.40 10.71 -2.14
CA LEU A 161 -2.07 10.81 -1.54
C LEU A 161 -1.59 12.26 -1.41
N LEU A 162 -1.81 13.07 -2.44
CA LEU A 162 -1.34 14.47 -2.49
C LEU A 162 -2.35 15.47 -1.92
N SER A 163 -3.49 14.99 -1.40
CA SER A 163 -4.40 15.80 -0.60
C SER A 163 -3.73 16.22 0.73
N PRO A 164 -4.16 17.34 1.36
CA PRO A 164 -3.59 17.75 2.64
C PRO A 164 -3.63 16.66 3.72
N GLU A 165 -4.74 15.92 3.81
CA GLU A 165 -4.88 14.80 4.77
C GLU A 165 -3.95 13.64 4.40
N GLY A 166 -3.89 13.25 3.12
CA GLY A 166 -3.00 12.20 2.64
C GLY A 166 -1.52 12.49 2.91
N VAL A 167 -1.10 13.75 2.75
CA VAL A 167 0.26 14.20 3.05
C VAL A 167 0.57 14.08 4.54
N GLU A 168 -0.33 14.51 5.42
CA GLU A 168 -0.13 14.37 6.87
C GLU A 168 -0.07 12.91 7.30
N ILE A 169 -0.93 12.06 6.73
CA ILE A 169 -0.87 10.61 6.96
C ILE A 169 0.48 10.03 6.50
N LEU A 170 0.98 10.44 5.32
CA LEU A 170 2.27 10.00 4.81
C LEU A 170 3.42 10.44 5.72
N ARG A 171 3.41 11.67 6.24
CA ARG A 171 4.42 12.15 7.22
C ARG A 171 4.49 11.23 8.43
N VAL A 172 3.33 10.87 8.98
CA VAL A 172 3.24 9.98 10.14
C VAL A 172 3.78 8.58 9.78
N LEU A 173 3.41 8.05 8.60
CA LEU A 173 3.90 6.75 8.10
C LEU A 173 5.44 6.69 8.03
N VAL A 174 6.10 7.78 7.62
CA VAL A 174 7.56 7.83 7.48
C VAL A 174 8.31 8.28 8.75
N ALA A 175 7.62 8.53 9.87
CA ALA A 175 8.23 9.05 11.10
C ALA A 175 9.38 8.17 11.65
N ASN A 176 9.33 6.85 11.45
CA ASN A 176 10.43 5.97 11.83
C ASN A 176 11.66 6.10 10.91
N GLN A 177 11.49 6.54 9.65
CA GLN A 177 12.61 6.69 8.73
C GLN A 177 13.48 7.90 9.05
N LYS A 178 12.97 8.91 9.75
CA LYS A 178 13.81 10.03 10.19
C LYS A 178 14.76 9.72 11.34
N GLN A 179 14.69 8.52 11.93
CA GLN A 179 15.58 8.17 13.04
C GLN A 179 17.05 8.13 12.62
N PRO A 180 17.96 8.66 13.46
CA PRO A 180 19.39 8.61 13.18
C PRO A 180 19.85 7.18 12.91
N GLY A 181 20.66 7.00 11.86
CA GLY A 181 21.22 5.69 11.49
C GLY A 181 20.30 4.80 10.64
N VAL A 182 19.00 5.09 10.50
CA VAL A 182 18.14 4.34 9.56
C VAL A 182 18.56 4.65 8.13
N ALA A 183 18.99 3.65 7.37
CA ALA A 183 19.35 3.79 5.97
C ALA A 183 18.20 3.39 5.04
N TYR A 184 17.42 2.37 5.42
CA TYR A 184 16.25 1.94 4.66
C TYR A 184 15.27 1.15 5.53
N CYS A 185 14.04 1.04 5.03
CA CYS A 185 13.01 0.13 5.51
C CYS A 185 12.77 -0.96 4.47
N THR A 186 12.59 -2.20 4.89
CA THR A 186 12.12 -3.30 4.03
C THR A 186 10.72 -3.72 4.46
N LEU A 187 9.79 -3.75 3.52
CA LEU A 187 8.47 -4.35 3.67
C LEU A 187 8.48 -5.73 3.02
N THR A 188 8.23 -6.78 3.79
CA THR A 188 8.12 -8.16 3.29
C THR A 188 6.70 -8.67 3.46
N LYS A 189 5.96 -8.80 2.37
CA LYS A 189 4.62 -9.38 2.36
C LYS A 189 4.71 -10.87 2.11
N GLN A 190 4.07 -11.67 2.97
CA GLN A 190 3.92 -13.10 2.76
C GLN A 190 2.46 -13.43 2.48
N VAL A 191 2.21 -14.11 1.36
CA VAL A 191 0.88 -14.64 1.03
C VAL A 191 0.78 -16.06 1.58
N PRO A 192 -0.17 -16.37 2.48
CA PRO A 192 -0.34 -17.72 2.98
C PRO A 192 -0.51 -18.74 1.85
N GLY A 193 0.29 -19.81 1.88
CA GLY A 193 0.25 -20.88 0.86
C GLY A 193 1.16 -20.64 -0.35
N VAL A 194 1.81 -19.49 -0.46
CA VAL A 194 2.80 -19.19 -1.51
C VAL A 194 4.21 -19.21 -0.90
N GLN A 195 5.18 -19.83 -1.58
CA GLN A 195 6.58 -19.89 -1.10
C GLN A 195 7.34 -18.60 -1.32
N HIS A 196 6.94 -17.81 -2.33
CA HIS A 196 7.56 -16.55 -2.68
C HIS A 196 7.06 -15.40 -1.79
N MET A 197 7.92 -14.41 -1.57
CA MET A 197 7.64 -13.22 -0.78
C MET A 197 7.88 -11.99 -1.64
N ARG A 198 6.97 -11.01 -1.60
CA ARG A 198 7.21 -9.68 -2.18
C ARG A 198 8.01 -8.86 -1.18
N ARG A 199 9.09 -8.23 -1.65
CA ARG A 199 9.90 -7.30 -0.86
C ARG A 199 9.94 -5.94 -1.53
N THR A 200 9.58 -4.90 -0.79
CA THR A 200 9.73 -3.50 -1.20
C THR A 200 10.76 -2.86 -0.28
N VAL A 201 11.75 -2.18 -0.88
CA VAL A 201 12.79 -1.46 -0.14
C VAL A 201 12.52 0.03 -0.29
N ILE A 202 12.41 0.72 0.84
CA ILE A 202 12.20 2.16 0.90
C ILE A 202 13.48 2.77 1.46
N PRO A 203 14.32 3.42 0.63
CA PRO A 203 15.52 4.07 1.11
C PRO A 203 15.18 5.32 1.92
N THR A 204 16.05 5.66 2.85
CA THR A 204 15.97 6.89 3.63
C THR A 204 17.02 7.87 3.12
N SER A 205 16.56 9.00 2.59
CA SER A 205 17.42 10.11 2.16
C SER A 205 17.19 11.35 3.03
N ARG A 206 18.04 12.37 2.88
CA ARG A 206 17.85 13.66 3.55
C ARG A 206 16.50 14.33 3.18
N PRO A 207 16.11 14.43 1.89
CA PRO A 207 14.78 14.92 1.52
C PRO A 207 13.62 14.23 2.25
N LEU A 208 13.67 12.90 2.40
CA LEU A 208 12.62 12.17 3.12
C LEU A 208 12.60 12.51 4.61
N ARG A 209 13.76 12.71 5.24
CA ARG A 209 13.85 13.15 6.64
C ARG A 209 13.28 14.55 6.82
N ASP A 210 13.65 15.47 5.94
CA ASP A 210 13.16 16.85 5.95
C ASP A 210 11.63 16.87 5.78
N PHE A 211 11.09 16.02 4.90
CA PHE A 211 9.64 15.81 4.75
C PHE A 211 8.99 15.27 6.04
N ALA A 212 9.59 14.27 6.67
CA ALA A 212 9.12 13.73 7.95
C ALA A 212 9.17 14.75 9.12
N ASP A 213 9.92 15.84 8.95
CA ASP A 213 10.04 16.96 9.90
C ASP A 213 9.21 18.20 9.52
N GLY A 214 8.42 18.12 8.44
CA GLY A 214 7.46 19.17 8.08
C GLY A 214 7.69 19.82 6.71
N ALA A 215 8.79 19.51 6.00
CA ALA A 215 9.00 20.04 4.65
C ALA A 215 7.88 19.59 3.70
N GLN A 216 7.58 20.39 2.68
CA GLN A 216 6.53 20.05 1.71
C GLN A 216 7.01 18.96 0.75
N LEU A 217 6.07 18.16 0.22
CA LEU A 217 6.37 17.33 -0.94
C LEU A 217 6.67 18.21 -2.16
N PRO A 218 7.50 17.72 -3.10
CA PRO A 218 7.78 18.43 -4.35
C PRO A 218 6.56 18.56 -5.26
N LEU A 219 5.56 17.70 -5.08
CA LEU A 219 4.33 17.65 -5.85
C LEU A 219 3.11 17.83 -4.96
N ASP A 220 2.09 18.46 -5.52
CA ASP A 220 0.79 18.73 -4.90
C ASP A 220 -0.35 18.49 -5.89
N LEU A 221 -1.60 18.71 -5.46
CA LEU A 221 -2.77 18.58 -6.33
C LEU A 221 -2.71 19.48 -7.56
N ARG A 222 -2.17 20.70 -7.43
CA ARG A 222 -2.02 21.62 -8.56
C ARG A 222 -1.05 21.09 -9.61
N SER A 223 -0.01 20.37 -9.17
CA SER A 223 0.93 19.67 -10.05
C SER A 223 0.23 18.57 -10.86
N LEU A 224 -0.70 17.83 -10.23
CA LEU A 224 -1.52 16.82 -10.91
C LEU A 224 -2.49 17.43 -11.94
N GLU A 225 -3.08 18.58 -11.63
CA GLU A 225 -3.95 19.32 -12.56
C GLU A 225 -3.17 19.79 -13.78
N GLN A 226 -1.96 20.33 -13.58
CA GLN A 226 -1.09 20.75 -14.67
C GLN A 226 -0.65 19.57 -15.54
N ALA A 227 -0.32 18.43 -14.93
CA ALA A 227 0.03 17.22 -15.66
C ALA A 227 -1.16 16.70 -16.49
N ARG A 228 -2.39 16.79 -15.96
CA ARG A 228 -3.62 16.47 -16.69
C ARG A 228 -3.90 17.47 -17.81
N ALA A 229 -3.58 18.75 -17.66
CA ALA A 229 -3.78 19.73 -18.74
C ALA A 229 -2.80 19.54 -19.92
N ARG A 230 -1.69 18.83 -19.72
CA ARG A 230 -0.66 18.58 -20.73
C ARG A 230 -0.74 17.18 -21.36
N VAL A 231 -1.91 16.53 -21.32
CA VAL A 231 -2.08 15.17 -21.89
C VAL A 231 -1.59 15.14 -23.34
N ASP A 232 -0.74 14.17 -23.64
CA ASP A 232 -0.37 13.84 -25.02
C ASP A 232 -1.52 13.02 -25.67
N GLU A 233 -2.37 13.71 -26.42
CA GLU A 233 -3.54 13.13 -27.10
C GLU A 233 -3.16 11.96 -28.02
N SER A 234 -1.94 11.96 -28.59
CA SER A 234 -1.47 10.90 -29.49
C SER A 234 -1.27 9.56 -28.77
N ARG A 235 -0.97 9.59 -27.46
CA ARG A 235 -0.80 8.41 -26.62
C ARG A 235 -2.14 7.87 -26.14
N SER A 236 -3.08 8.74 -25.79
CA SER A 236 -4.46 8.37 -25.42
C SER A 236 -5.21 7.69 -26.58
N ALA A 237 -4.90 8.08 -27.83
CA ALA A 237 -5.44 7.45 -29.03
C ALA A 237 -5.03 5.97 -29.21
N GLN A 238 -3.90 5.54 -28.64
CA GLN A 238 -3.45 4.14 -28.74
C GLN A 238 -4.28 3.19 -27.86
N TRP A 239 -4.78 3.69 -26.73
CA TRP A 239 -5.51 2.88 -25.75
C TRP A 239 -7.01 2.76 -26.04
N SER A 240 -7.59 3.72 -26.74
CA SER A 240 -9.00 3.73 -27.15
C SER A 240 -9.37 2.61 -28.15
N SER A 241 -8.37 1.91 -28.72
CA SER A 241 -8.55 0.78 -29.63
C SER A 241 -8.64 -0.59 -28.94
N LYS A 242 -8.38 -0.69 -27.62
CA LYS A 242 -8.36 -1.97 -26.90
C LYS A 242 -9.69 -2.22 -26.19
N PRO A 243 -10.20 -3.48 -26.18
CA PRO A 243 -11.46 -3.79 -25.52
C PRO A 243 -11.34 -3.51 -24.01
N ARG A 244 -12.22 -2.65 -23.50
CA ARG A 244 -12.44 -2.50 -22.06
C ARG A 244 -13.07 -3.80 -21.55
N PRO A 245 -12.51 -4.48 -20.54
CA PRO A 245 -13.18 -5.64 -19.97
C PRO A 245 -14.48 -5.18 -19.32
N SER A 246 -15.59 -5.80 -19.75
CA SER A 246 -16.88 -5.67 -19.07
C SER A 246 -16.78 -6.38 -17.72
N ASN A 247 -16.71 -5.59 -16.64
CA ASN A 247 -16.74 -6.01 -15.24
C ASN A 247 -15.61 -6.96 -14.77
N SER A 248 -14.72 -6.42 -13.94
CA SER A 248 -13.75 -7.18 -13.14
C SER A 248 -14.40 -8.21 -12.20
N PHE A 249 -15.68 -8.02 -11.85
CA PHE A 249 -16.44 -8.92 -10.98
C PHE A 249 -16.98 -10.17 -11.69
N THR A 250 -17.24 -10.13 -13.00
CA THR A 250 -17.79 -11.28 -13.75
C THR A 250 -16.85 -12.48 -13.77
N VAL A 251 -15.54 -12.25 -13.65
CA VAL A 251 -14.53 -13.32 -13.57
C VAL A 251 -14.65 -14.09 -12.26
N TRP A 252 -15.02 -13.41 -11.17
CA TRP A 252 -15.19 -14.04 -9.85
C TRP A 252 -16.53 -14.76 -9.69
N GLU A 253 -17.55 -14.34 -10.43
CA GLU A 253 -18.87 -15.00 -10.45
C GLU A 253 -18.84 -16.35 -11.19
N GLN A 254 -17.87 -16.55 -12.09
CA GLN A 254 -17.69 -17.77 -12.89
C GLN A 254 -16.87 -18.87 -12.19
N LEU A 255 -16.31 -18.61 -11.01
CA LEU A 255 -15.55 -19.56 -10.17
C LEU A 255 -16.38 -20.11 -9.00
#